data_AF-A0A520IZS8-F1
#
_entry.id   AF-A0A520IZS8-F1
#
_cell.length_a   1.000
_cell.length_b   1.000
_cell.length_c   1.000
_cell.angle_alpha   90.00
_cell.angle_beta   90.00
_cell.angle_gamma   90.00
#
_symmetry.space_group_name_H-M   'P 1'
#
loop_
_entity.id
_entity.type
_entity.pdbx_description
1 polymer ?
#
loop_
_entity_poly.entity_id
_entity_poly.type
_entity_poly.pdbx_seq_one_letter_code
_entity_poly.pdbx_strand_id
1 'polypeptide(L)'
;VLSPAFKKFKFSDTPDLKGNATVSRMAATEGMVLLKNNNAVLPLKKATKITLLGNTSYDLIAGGTGSGDVNKAYTISILQGLKAAGFAVNQSLADGYRSHIDSTKSTWPKTRRMFQAPPVIAEKKLSENQLSAQAELSDVAMITVGRNAGEGADRKLDNDYYLSVDEKELIRNASKAFHQKGKKVIAVLNIGGVIEVASWRDQVDGILLAWQPGLEGGNAITDVLSGKVTASGKLATTFPVDYKDVPSAKNFPGTEDLSKATGEGYFRQVPAEVIYEDGIYVGYRYYDTFKIEPAYPFGFGLSYTTFTYSNLKLSSPLFNGKVTASIVIKNTGGVAGKEIAQLYLSAPVGKLAKPSIELKAFAKTRLLQPGESQTLTFEVKPKDLASFDTSREEWIADSGSYTVRVGSSSVDIKQVANFKLNKELVVEKVTKALTPQIQIKELNK
;
A
#
# COMPACT_ATOMS: atom_id res chain seq x y z
N VAL A 1 4.37 -18.59 19.12
CA VAL A 1 5.68 -18.03 19.52
C VAL A 1 5.44 -17.10 20.70
N LEU A 2 5.97 -17.40 21.89
CA LEU A 2 5.83 -16.52 23.06
C LEU A 2 6.64 -15.22 22.84
N SER A 3 6.10 -14.08 23.28
CA SER A 3 6.77 -12.77 23.12
C SER A 3 8.09 -12.71 23.92
N PRO A 4 9.03 -11.81 23.57
CA PRO A 4 10.28 -11.63 24.32
C PRO A 4 10.09 -11.36 25.81
N ALA A 5 8.99 -10.69 26.19
CA ALA A 5 8.62 -10.47 27.59
C ALA A 5 8.32 -11.79 28.32
N PHE A 6 7.57 -12.69 27.68
CA PHE A 6 7.32 -14.05 28.20
C PHE A 6 8.59 -14.91 28.25
N LYS A 7 9.63 -14.55 27.50
CA LYS A 7 10.95 -15.19 27.53
C LYS A 7 11.93 -14.59 28.55
N LYS A 8 11.50 -13.63 29.38
CA LYS A 8 12.38 -12.90 30.32
C LYS A 8 13.63 -12.33 29.64
N PHE A 9 13.49 -11.84 28.41
CA PHE A 9 14.61 -11.24 27.68
C PHE A 9 15.19 -10.07 28.49
N LYS A 10 16.49 -10.15 28.84
CA LYS A 10 17.21 -9.04 29.48
C LYS A 10 17.60 -8.05 28.40
N PHE A 11 16.93 -6.90 28.37
CA PHE A 11 17.30 -5.78 27.50
C PHE A 11 18.54 -5.06 28.05
N SER A 12 19.31 -4.42 27.16
CA SER A 12 20.62 -3.84 27.50
C SER A 12 20.61 -2.31 27.66
N ASP A 13 19.46 -1.65 27.39
CA ASP A 13 19.31 -0.18 27.25
C ASP A 13 20.34 0.49 26.32
N THR A 14 21.04 -0.31 25.52
CA THR A 14 22.10 0.08 24.59
C THR A 14 21.84 -0.54 23.22
N PRO A 15 20.69 -0.26 22.59
CA PRO A 15 20.36 -0.84 21.29
C PRO A 15 21.34 -0.34 20.22
N ASP A 16 21.71 -1.20 19.28
CA ASP A 16 22.45 -0.79 18.09
C ASP A 16 21.53 -0.01 17.13
N LEU A 17 21.35 1.28 17.41
CA LEU A 17 20.48 2.15 16.61
C LEU A 17 20.97 2.29 15.16
N LYS A 18 22.28 2.15 14.90
CA LYS A 18 22.83 2.20 13.54
C LYS A 18 22.48 0.94 12.75
N GLY A 19 22.64 -0.23 13.36
CA GLY A 19 22.16 -1.49 12.80
C GLY A 19 20.64 -1.47 12.56
N ASN A 20 19.87 -0.98 13.53
CA ASN A 20 18.41 -0.86 13.42
C ASN A 20 17.98 0.10 12.29
N ALA A 21 18.68 1.22 12.10
CA ALA A 21 18.44 2.12 10.97
C ALA A 21 18.68 1.43 9.62
N THR A 22 19.72 0.59 9.53
CA THR A 22 19.99 -0.22 8.32
C THR A 22 18.85 -1.20 8.03
N VAL A 23 18.36 -1.90 9.05
CA VAL A 23 17.20 -2.81 8.91
C VAL A 23 15.94 -2.04 8.51
N SER A 24 15.72 -0.86 9.09
CA SER A 24 14.59 0.02 8.74
C SER A 24 14.63 0.44 7.27
N ARG A 25 15.79 0.88 6.77
CA ARG A 25 16.00 1.21 5.35
C ARG A 25 15.71 0.02 4.44
N MET A 26 16.19 -1.17 4.79
CA MET A 26 15.92 -2.40 4.03
C MET A 26 14.42 -2.71 3.98
N ALA A 27 13.75 -2.68 5.13
CA ALA A 27 12.31 -2.93 5.21
C ALA A 27 11.51 -1.93 4.38
N ALA A 28 11.86 -0.65 4.44
CA ALA A 28 11.25 0.40 3.63
C ALA A 28 11.39 0.08 2.13
N THR A 29 12.59 -0.22 1.63
CA THR A 29 12.78 -0.52 0.18
C THR A 29 11.99 -1.73 -0.30
N GLU A 30 11.80 -2.75 0.55
CA GLU A 30 11.04 -3.97 0.23
C GLU A 30 9.51 -3.77 0.25
N GLY A 31 9.03 -2.73 0.94
CA GLY A 31 7.62 -2.38 1.07
C GLY A 31 7.12 -1.32 0.08
N MET A 32 8.03 -0.61 -0.61
CA MET A 32 7.65 0.38 -1.63
C MET A 32 7.07 -0.30 -2.87
N VAL A 33 6.01 0.29 -3.42
CA VAL A 33 5.26 -0.28 -4.54
C VAL A 33 5.42 0.63 -5.75
N LEU A 34 6.00 0.10 -6.84
CA LEU A 34 6.02 0.80 -8.12
C LEU A 34 4.66 0.63 -8.78
N LEU A 35 3.89 1.71 -8.88
CA LEU A 35 2.51 1.69 -9.40
C LEU A 35 2.46 1.96 -10.91
N LYS A 36 3.40 2.76 -11.42
CA LYS A 36 3.49 3.11 -12.84
C LYS A 36 4.95 3.32 -13.23
N ASN A 37 5.33 2.89 -14.43
CA ASN A 37 6.68 3.09 -14.98
C ASN A 37 6.68 3.08 -16.51
N ASN A 38 6.04 4.08 -17.13
CA ASN A 38 5.93 4.18 -18.59
C ASN A 38 7.29 4.53 -19.20
N ASN A 39 7.62 3.90 -20.33
CA ASN A 39 8.87 4.12 -21.08
C ASN A 39 10.15 3.95 -20.24
N ALA A 40 10.11 3.12 -19.19
CA ALA A 40 11.23 2.91 -18.27
C ALA A 40 11.81 4.23 -17.72
N VAL A 41 10.93 5.17 -17.33
CA VAL A 41 11.34 6.43 -16.67
C VAL A 41 12.14 6.19 -15.38
N LEU A 42 11.84 5.09 -14.69
CA LEU A 42 12.61 4.56 -13.58
C LEU A 42 13.28 3.23 -13.96
N PRO A 43 14.49 2.95 -13.43
CA PRO A 43 15.25 3.76 -12.47
C PRO A 43 15.92 4.99 -13.09
N LEU A 44 16.19 6.00 -12.26
CA LEU A 44 16.92 7.21 -12.63
C LEU A 44 18.38 6.90 -12.98
N LYS A 45 18.90 7.56 -14.02
CA LYS A 45 20.31 7.45 -14.40
C LYS A 45 21.18 8.29 -13.45
N LYS A 46 22.44 7.88 -13.25
CA LYS A 46 23.38 8.68 -12.45
C LYS A 46 23.50 10.10 -13.02
N ALA A 47 23.70 11.07 -12.14
CA ALA A 47 23.86 12.50 -12.46
C ALA A 47 22.65 13.16 -13.16
N THR A 48 21.48 12.52 -13.19
CA THR A 48 20.23 13.17 -13.61
C THR A 48 19.98 14.43 -12.77
N LYS A 49 19.66 15.53 -13.46
CA LYS A 49 19.19 16.78 -12.86
C LYS A 49 17.69 16.68 -12.62
N ILE A 50 17.29 16.85 -11.37
CA ILE A 50 15.91 16.64 -10.92
C ILE A 50 15.33 17.98 -10.47
N THR A 51 14.22 18.38 -11.08
CA THR A 51 13.33 19.39 -10.50
C THR A 51 12.48 18.70 -9.45
N LEU A 52 12.82 18.94 -8.18
CA LEU A 52 12.19 18.31 -7.02
C LEU A 52 11.08 19.22 -6.47
N LEU A 53 9.84 18.76 -6.61
CA LEU A 53 8.60 19.48 -6.30
C LEU A 53 7.83 18.74 -5.21
N GLY A 54 6.99 19.49 -4.50
CA GLY A 54 6.15 18.97 -3.43
C GLY A 54 6.78 19.13 -2.04
N ASN A 55 5.97 19.53 -1.06
CA ASN A 55 6.45 19.83 0.29
C ASN A 55 7.18 18.64 0.94
N THR A 56 6.69 17.40 0.75
CA THR A 56 7.26 16.19 1.38
C THR A 56 8.58 15.72 0.78
N SER A 57 9.05 16.36 -0.30
CA SER A 57 10.43 16.23 -0.77
C SER A 57 11.45 16.77 0.25
N TYR A 58 11.02 17.76 1.02
CA TYR A 58 11.85 18.53 1.95
C TYR A 58 11.47 18.26 3.41
N ASP A 59 10.18 18.02 3.68
CA ASP A 59 9.61 17.70 5.00
C ASP A 59 8.93 16.32 4.96
N LEU A 60 9.74 15.26 4.94
CA LEU A 60 9.28 13.89 4.77
C LEU A 60 8.36 13.45 5.94
N ILE A 61 7.25 12.79 5.60
CA ILE A 61 6.38 12.13 6.58
C ILE A 61 6.94 10.73 6.84
N ALA A 62 7.65 10.58 7.96
CA ALA A 62 8.27 9.32 8.37
C ALA A 62 7.27 8.29 8.94
N GLY A 63 6.12 8.74 9.46
CA GLY A 63 5.12 7.88 10.10
C GLY A 63 3.85 8.63 10.50
N GLY A 64 2.85 7.87 10.93
CA GLY A 64 1.58 8.35 11.47
C GLY A 64 1.74 9.12 12.78
N THR A 65 0.67 9.78 13.22
CA THR A 65 0.62 10.45 14.53
C THR A 65 -0.06 9.58 15.59
N GLY A 66 0.13 9.95 16.85
CA GLY A 66 -0.52 9.32 18.00
C GLY A 66 0.34 8.26 18.68
N SER A 67 -0.27 7.20 19.22
CA SER A 67 0.46 6.16 19.96
C SER A 67 1.55 5.45 19.16
N GLY A 68 1.46 5.46 17.82
CA GLY A 68 2.46 4.92 16.91
C GLY A 68 3.61 5.88 16.54
N ASP A 69 3.60 7.13 17.02
CA ASP A 69 4.68 8.06 16.74
C ASP A 69 5.92 7.76 17.61
N VAL A 70 7.09 8.16 17.12
CA VAL A 70 8.39 7.87 17.73
C VAL A 70 9.21 9.15 17.80
N ASN A 71 9.88 9.36 18.93
CA ASN A 71 10.93 10.37 19.04
C ASN A 71 12.16 9.90 18.26
N LYS A 72 12.40 10.53 17.10
CA LYS A 72 13.46 10.14 16.17
C LYS A 72 14.67 11.04 16.36
N ALA A 73 15.88 10.48 16.37
CA ALA A 73 17.10 11.27 16.44
C ALA A 73 17.31 12.16 15.20
N TYR A 74 16.77 11.73 14.06
CA TYR A 74 16.77 12.45 12.79
C TYR A 74 15.69 11.90 11.86
N THR A 75 15.49 12.56 10.73
CA THR A 75 14.74 12.03 9.58
C THR A 75 15.41 12.52 8.31
N ILE A 76 15.71 11.60 7.39
CA ILE A 76 16.35 11.92 6.11
C ILE A 76 15.27 12.29 5.10
N SER A 77 15.29 13.53 4.62
CA SER A 77 14.40 14.00 3.53
C SER A 77 14.78 13.39 2.18
N ILE A 78 13.86 13.42 1.21
CA ILE A 78 14.12 12.95 -0.16
C ILE A 78 15.24 13.77 -0.80
N LEU A 79 15.27 15.09 -0.60
CA LEU A 79 16.38 15.94 -1.05
C LEU A 79 17.74 15.46 -0.53
N GLN A 80 17.83 15.12 0.76
CA GLN A 80 19.07 14.63 1.38
C GLN A 80 19.49 13.29 0.77
N GLY A 81 18.56 12.36 0.61
CA GLY A 81 18.82 11.07 -0.03
C GLY A 81 19.33 11.22 -1.46
N LEU A 82 18.65 12.04 -2.28
CA LEU A 82 19.03 12.31 -3.67
C LEU A 82 20.43 12.93 -3.77
N LYS A 83 20.73 13.96 -2.95
CA LYS A 83 22.06 14.57 -2.91
C LYS A 83 23.15 13.59 -2.51
N ALA A 84 22.91 12.78 -1.48
CA ALA A 84 23.86 11.76 -1.02
C ALA A 84 24.14 10.69 -2.09
N ALA A 85 23.16 10.41 -2.96
CA ALA A 85 23.32 9.50 -4.09
C ALA A 85 23.92 10.17 -5.35
N GLY A 86 24.27 11.46 -5.29
CA GLY A 86 24.91 12.20 -6.39
C GLY A 86 23.95 12.74 -7.46
N PHE A 87 22.65 12.84 -7.16
CA PHE A 87 21.71 13.55 -8.04
C PHE A 87 21.78 15.05 -7.81
N ALA A 88 21.62 15.81 -8.89
CA ALA A 88 21.62 17.27 -8.85
C ALA A 88 20.18 17.78 -8.70
N VAL A 89 19.96 18.66 -7.73
CA VAL A 89 18.67 19.34 -7.53
C VAL A 89 18.93 20.84 -7.51
N ASN A 90 18.04 21.63 -8.15
CA ASN A 90 18.15 23.07 -8.16
C ASN A 90 18.06 23.64 -6.73
N GLN A 91 19.17 24.24 -6.25
CA GLN A 91 19.28 24.72 -4.89
C GLN A 91 18.32 25.89 -4.60
N SER A 92 18.14 26.82 -5.55
CA SER A 92 17.22 27.95 -5.38
C SER A 92 15.76 27.50 -5.24
N LEU A 93 15.37 26.46 -6.00
CA LEU A 93 14.05 25.84 -5.84
C LEU A 93 13.91 25.18 -4.46
N ALA A 94 14.93 24.44 -4.02
CA ALA A 94 14.95 23.79 -2.72
C ALA A 94 14.83 24.79 -1.56
N ASP A 95 15.55 25.91 -1.64
CA ASP A 95 15.48 26.97 -0.63
C ASP A 95 14.10 27.63 -0.63
N GLY A 96 13.51 27.89 -1.79
CA GLY A 96 12.15 28.43 -1.90
C GLY A 96 11.06 27.52 -1.32
N TYR A 97 11.25 26.19 -1.37
CA TYR A 97 10.38 25.21 -0.71
C TYR A 97 10.58 25.20 0.80
N ARG A 98 11.82 25.19 1.27
CA ARG A 98 12.13 25.26 2.71
C ARG A 98 11.57 26.53 3.35
N SER A 99 11.80 27.69 2.74
CA SER A 99 11.25 28.95 3.25
C SER A 99 9.72 28.93 3.33
N HIS A 100 9.03 28.34 2.34
CA HIS A 100 7.57 28.18 2.36
C HIS A 100 7.08 27.29 3.50
N ILE A 101 7.75 26.15 3.70
CA ILE A 101 7.45 25.21 4.78
C ILE A 101 7.70 25.88 6.13
N ASP A 102 8.87 26.48 6.33
CA ASP A 102 9.26 27.12 7.59
C ASP A 102 8.35 28.31 7.93
N SER A 103 8.01 29.14 6.93
CA SER A 103 7.05 30.23 7.12
C SER A 103 5.68 29.71 7.52
N THR A 104 5.21 28.62 6.91
CA THR A 104 3.91 28.02 7.27
C THR A 104 3.95 27.42 8.66
N LYS A 105 5.02 26.71 9.02
CA LYS A 105 5.18 26.13 10.36
C LYS A 105 5.27 27.19 11.45
N SER A 106 5.81 28.37 11.13
CA SER A 106 5.89 29.49 12.07
C SER A 106 4.53 30.05 12.49
N THR A 107 3.49 29.85 11.67
CA THR A 107 2.10 30.27 11.98
C THR A 107 1.34 29.22 12.76
N TRP A 108 1.91 28.02 12.96
CA TRP A 108 1.26 26.96 13.70
C TRP A 108 1.11 27.30 15.18
N PRO A 109 0.08 26.76 15.85
CA PRO A 109 -0.06 26.90 17.29
C PRO A 109 1.21 26.41 18.03
N LYS A 110 1.73 27.24 18.95
CA LYS A 110 2.91 26.90 19.77
C LYS A 110 2.68 25.68 20.66
N THR A 111 1.44 25.45 21.07
CA THR A 111 1.02 24.29 21.83
C THR A 111 0.13 23.41 20.97
N ARG A 112 0.43 22.11 20.96
CA ARG A 112 -0.38 21.08 20.34
C ARG A 112 -0.92 20.17 21.41
N ARG A 113 -2.18 19.77 21.26
CA ARG A 113 -2.75 18.73 22.12
C ARG A 113 -2.11 17.40 21.77
N MET A 114 -2.00 16.52 22.77
CA MET A 114 -1.61 15.12 22.55
C MET A 114 -2.50 14.52 21.44
N PHE A 115 -1.93 13.73 20.54
CA PHE A 115 -2.60 13.12 19.37
C PHE A 115 -3.10 14.07 18.26
N GLN A 116 -3.00 15.39 18.44
CA GLN A 116 -3.37 16.32 17.37
C GLN A 116 -2.34 16.28 16.24
N ALA A 117 -2.78 15.83 15.06
CA ALA A 117 -1.95 15.85 13.87
C ALA A 117 -1.49 17.29 13.52
N PRO A 118 -0.27 17.48 12.99
CA PRO A 118 0.15 18.77 12.46
C PRO A 118 -0.85 19.27 11.40
N PRO A 119 -1.13 20.58 11.33
CA PRO A 119 -1.88 21.15 10.22
C PRO A 119 -1.21 20.79 8.89
N VAL A 120 -2.01 20.55 7.85
CA VAL A 120 -1.48 20.29 6.50
C VAL A 120 -0.85 21.58 5.96
N ILE A 121 0.36 21.47 5.42
CA ILE A 121 1.02 22.58 4.71
C ILE A 121 0.51 22.57 3.28
N ALA A 122 -0.20 23.63 2.88
CA ALA A 122 -0.64 23.79 1.50
C ALA A 122 0.56 23.73 0.54
N GLU A 123 0.36 23.13 -0.62
CA GLU A 123 1.42 22.97 -1.61
C GLU A 123 1.94 24.33 -2.08
N LYS A 124 3.26 24.42 -2.33
CA LYS A 124 3.88 25.66 -2.76
C LYS A 124 3.42 25.99 -4.18
N LYS A 125 2.83 27.18 -4.36
CA LYS A 125 2.47 27.66 -5.70
C LYS A 125 3.70 28.03 -6.51
N LEU A 126 3.76 27.52 -7.74
CA LEU A 126 4.76 27.84 -8.75
C LEU A 126 4.04 28.25 -10.04
N SER A 127 4.46 29.35 -10.64
CA SER A 127 3.88 29.80 -11.91
C SER A 127 4.28 28.89 -13.07
N GLU A 128 3.51 28.90 -14.16
CA GLU A 128 3.85 28.19 -15.39
C GLU A 128 5.25 28.59 -15.91
N ASN A 129 5.63 29.87 -15.79
CA ASN A 129 6.96 30.36 -16.18
C ASN A 129 8.07 29.76 -15.31
N GLN A 130 7.85 29.63 -14.00
CA GLN A 130 8.81 28.97 -13.11
C GLN A 130 8.98 27.50 -13.47
N LEU A 131 7.88 26.79 -13.74
CA LEU A 131 7.93 25.37 -14.12
C LEU A 131 8.55 25.16 -15.50
N SER A 132 8.28 26.04 -16.46
CA SER A 132 8.93 26.05 -17.78
C SER A 132 10.44 26.27 -17.66
N ALA A 133 10.88 27.24 -16.86
CA ALA A 133 12.30 27.46 -16.60
C ALA A 133 12.97 26.24 -15.92
N GLN A 134 12.28 25.57 -15.00
CA GLN A 134 12.76 24.32 -14.41
C GLN A 134 12.85 23.19 -15.44
N ALA A 135 11.90 23.10 -16.36
CA ALA A 135 11.92 22.13 -17.45
C ALA A 135 13.09 22.35 -18.42
N GLU A 136 13.65 23.56 -18.54
CA GLU A 136 14.90 23.78 -19.31
C GLU A 136 16.13 23.26 -18.56
N LEU A 137 16.18 23.45 -17.24
CA LEU A 137 17.37 23.22 -16.41
C LEU A 137 17.56 21.76 -15.95
N SER A 138 16.51 20.96 -15.96
CA SER A 138 16.49 19.60 -15.41
C SER A 138 16.13 18.55 -16.46
N ASP A 139 16.46 17.29 -16.21
CA ASP A 139 16.17 16.17 -17.11
C ASP A 139 14.79 15.55 -16.81
N VAL A 140 14.33 15.66 -15.56
CA VAL A 140 13.10 15.04 -15.06
C VAL A 140 12.48 15.89 -13.96
N ALA A 141 11.15 15.88 -13.85
CA ALA A 141 10.44 16.39 -12.69
C ALA A 141 10.09 15.26 -11.74
N MET A 142 10.26 15.48 -10.44
CA MET A 142 9.80 14.59 -9.39
C MET A 142 8.86 15.37 -8.48
N ILE A 143 7.63 14.87 -8.31
CA ILE A 143 6.58 15.51 -7.51
C ILE A 143 6.23 14.59 -6.35
N THR A 144 6.37 15.07 -5.12
CA THR A 144 5.93 14.32 -3.94
C THR A 144 4.53 14.76 -3.52
N VAL A 145 3.66 13.79 -3.26
CA VAL A 145 2.34 14.02 -2.63
C VAL A 145 2.35 13.40 -1.24
N GLY A 146 2.05 14.21 -0.23
CA GLY A 146 2.15 13.84 1.18
C GLY A 146 0.81 13.73 1.88
N ARG A 147 0.57 12.67 2.66
CA ARG A 147 -0.57 12.58 3.58
C ARG A 147 -0.15 11.95 4.89
N ASN A 148 -0.65 12.53 5.99
CA ASN A 148 -0.52 11.95 7.31
C ASN A 148 -1.90 11.67 7.91
N ALA A 149 -1.96 10.69 8.81
CA ALA A 149 -3.14 10.33 9.56
C ALA A 149 -2.70 9.77 10.92
N GLY A 150 -3.64 9.67 11.85
CA GLY A 150 -3.34 9.10 13.16
C GLY A 150 -4.56 8.93 14.02
N GLU A 151 -4.29 8.54 15.26
CA GLU A 151 -5.31 8.22 16.25
C GLU A 151 -6.22 9.41 16.57
N GLY A 152 -7.52 9.13 16.74
CA GLY A 152 -8.51 10.11 17.21
C GLY A 152 -9.23 10.90 16.12
N ALA A 153 -8.90 10.71 14.84
CA ALA A 153 -9.66 11.30 13.74
C ALA A 153 -9.57 10.47 12.46
N ASP A 154 -10.72 10.31 11.80
CA ASP A 154 -10.76 9.77 10.44
C ASP A 154 -10.31 10.81 9.42
N ARG A 155 -9.81 10.29 8.29
CA ARG A 155 -9.44 11.11 7.14
C ARG A 155 -10.65 11.72 6.46
N LYS A 156 -10.43 12.82 5.75
CA LYS A 156 -11.47 13.53 4.99
C LYS A 156 -11.39 13.22 3.51
N LEU A 157 -12.48 13.47 2.79
CA LEU A 157 -12.48 13.38 1.34
C LEU A 157 -11.73 14.55 0.71
N ASP A 158 -12.16 15.77 1.01
CA ASP A 158 -11.59 16.98 0.42
C ASP A 158 -10.19 17.29 0.97
N ASN A 159 -9.27 17.58 0.06
CA ASN A 159 -7.87 17.95 0.35
C ASN A 159 -7.11 16.91 1.20
N ASP A 160 -7.58 15.66 1.24
CA ASP A 160 -6.94 14.54 1.90
C ASP A 160 -7.02 13.28 1.02
N TYR A 161 -8.16 12.56 0.99
CA TYR A 161 -8.33 11.46 0.03
C TYR A 161 -8.21 11.95 -1.42
N TYR A 162 -8.87 13.06 -1.75
CA TYR A 162 -8.70 13.74 -3.02
C TYR A 162 -7.56 14.78 -2.94
N LEU A 163 -6.81 14.92 -4.04
CA LEU A 163 -5.83 15.99 -4.15
C LEU A 163 -6.49 17.38 -4.04
N SER A 164 -5.81 18.29 -3.36
CA SER A 164 -6.18 19.69 -3.32
C SER A 164 -6.06 20.36 -4.69
N VAL A 165 -6.70 21.53 -4.84
CA VAL A 165 -6.61 22.33 -6.08
C VAL A 165 -5.16 22.65 -6.42
N ASP A 166 -4.36 23.05 -5.43
CA ASP A 166 -2.96 23.44 -5.62
C ASP A 166 -2.08 22.25 -6.04
N GLU A 167 -2.34 21.05 -5.51
CA GLU A 167 -1.63 19.82 -5.91
C GLU A 167 -2.01 19.38 -7.33
N LYS A 168 -3.29 19.42 -7.67
CA LYS A 168 -3.77 19.15 -9.04
C LYS A 168 -3.15 20.11 -10.04
N GLU A 169 -3.10 21.40 -9.69
CA GLU A 169 -2.49 22.42 -10.52
C GLU A 169 -0.97 22.20 -10.68
N LEU A 170 -0.25 21.90 -9.60
CA LEU A 170 1.18 21.59 -9.66
C LEU A 170 1.47 20.41 -10.59
N ILE A 171 0.74 19.29 -10.43
CA ILE A 171 0.92 18.09 -11.27
C ILE A 171 0.66 18.42 -12.73
N ARG A 172 -0.48 19.06 -13.03
CA ARG A 172 -0.87 19.41 -14.39
C ARG A 172 0.13 20.35 -15.06
N ASN A 173 0.54 21.42 -14.38
CA ASN A 173 1.41 22.43 -14.95
C ASN A 173 2.85 21.91 -15.10
N ALA A 174 3.35 21.12 -14.14
CA ALA A 174 4.67 20.50 -14.25
C ALA A 174 4.69 19.43 -15.34
N SER A 175 3.65 18.60 -15.43
CA SER A 175 3.45 17.63 -16.52
C SER A 175 3.53 18.32 -17.88
N LYS A 176 2.68 19.33 -18.10
CA LYS A 176 2.66 20.13 -19.33
C LYS A 176 4.05 20.69 -19.67
N ALA A 177 4.71 21.36 -18.72
CA ALA A 177 6.01 21.99 -18.97
C ALA A 177 7.11 20.98 -19.35
N PHE A 178 7.18 19.84 -18.65
CA PHE A 178 8.21 18.83 -18.91
C PHE A 178 7.92 18.02 -20.18
N HIS A 179 6.66 17.64 -20.42
CA HIS A 179 6.26 16.88 -21.61
C HIS A 179 6.43 17.70 -22.90
N GLN A 180 6.18 19.01 -22.87
CA GLN A 180 6.48 19.91 -24.00
C GLN A 180 7.95 19.92 -24.42
N LYS A 181 8.86 19.54 -23.51
CA LYS A 181 10.30 19.39 -23.77
C LYS A 181 10.73 17.95 -24.03
N GLY A 182 9.78 17.02 -24.17
CA GLY A 182 10.05 15.58 -24.30
C GLY A 182 10.61 14.93 -23.04
N LYS A 183 10.53 15.62 -21.89
CA LYS A 183 11.04 15.15 -20.59
C LYS A 183 9.95 14.43 -19.80
N LYS A 184 10.33 13.78 -18.71
CA LYS A 184 9.46 12.88 -17.94
C LYS A 184 9.10 13.45 -16.59
N VAL A 185 7.97 12.99 -16.03
CA VAL A 185 7.49 13.36 -14.70
C VAL A 185 7.22 12.12 -13.85
N ILE A 186 7.74 12.11 -12.63
CA ILE A 186 7.59 11.03 -11.66
C ILE A 186 6.85 11.55 -10.45
N ALA A 187 5.84 10.83 -9.97
CA ALA A 187 5.20 11.07 -8.69
C ALA A 187 5.74 10.12 -7.60
N VAL A 188 5.97 10.63 -6.41
CA VAL A 188 6.32 9.84 -5.22
C VAL A 188 5.24 10.07 -4.15
N LEU A 189 4.50 9.03 -3.81
CA LEU A 189 3.43 9.10 -2.82
C LEU A 189 3.97 8.79 -1.42
N ASN A 190 4.13 9.83 -0.60
CA ASN A 190 4.51 9.74 0.81
C ASN A 190 3.26 9.83 1.70
N ILE A 191 2.46 8.76 1.68
CA ILE A 191 1.11 8.71 2.25
C ILE A 191 0.96 7.57 3.26
N GLY A 192 0.20 7.79 4.33
CA GLY A 192 -0.14 6.76 5.33
C GLY A 192 -1.40 5.94 5.01
N GLY A 193 -2.19 6.37 4.03
CA GLY A 193 -3.41 5.71 3.59
C GLY A 193 -3.69 5.99 2.11
N VAL A 194 -4.56 5.18 1.51
CA VAL A 194 -4.93 5.28 0.08
C VAL A 194 -5.46 6.67 -0.26
N ILE A 195 -5.06 7.23 -1.40
CA ILE A 195 -5.65 8.45 -1.97
C ILE A 195 -6.18 8.15 -3.36
N GLU A 196 -7.04 9.03 -3.87
CA GLU A 196 -7.50 9.00 -5.25
C GLU A 196 -6.32 9.24 -6.22
N VAL A 197 -6.22 8.40 -7.24
CA VAL A 197 -5.12 8.46 -8.24
C VAL A 197 -5.60 8.50 -9.69
N ALA A 198 -6.82 8.05 -9.97
CA ALA A 198 -7.35 7.91 -11.33
C ALA A 198 -7.41 9.24 -12.09
N SER A 199 -7.73 10.36 -11.43
CA SER A 199 -7.90 11.68 -12.03
C SER A 199 -6.61 12.33 -12.52
N TRP A 200 -5.45 11.86 -12.06
CA TRP A 200 -4.16 12.51 -12.34
C TRP A 200 -3.03 11.55 -12.72
N ARG A 201 -3.13 10.24 -12.44
CA ARG A 201 -2.06 9.27 -12.71
C ARG A 201 -1.58 9.26 -14.16
N ASP A 202 -2.45 9.63 -15.11
CA ASP A 202 -2.12 9.65 -16.53
C ASP A 202 -1.39 10.90 -17.00
N GLN A 203 -1.28 11.91 -16.13
CA GLN A 203 -0.47 13.11 -16.35
C GLN A 203 1.02 12.87 -16.02
N VAL A 204 1.37 11.77 -15.36
CA VAL A 204 2.77 11.44 -14.99
C VAL A 204 3.23 10.13 -15.63
N ASP A 205 4.55 9.99 -15.82
CA ASP A 205 5.17 8.82 -16.46
C ASP A 205 5.50 7.70 -15.47
N GLY A 206 5.78 8.04 -14.20
CA GLY A 206 6.12 7.07 -13.16
C GLY A 206 5.45 7.40 -11.83
N ILE A 207 5.09 6.38 -11.06
CA ILE A 207 4.50 6.53 -9.72
C ILE A 207 5.13 5.52 -8.77
N LEU A 208 5.80 6.01 -7.73
CA LEU A 208 6.31 5.20 -6.62
C LEU A 208 5.48 5.48 -5.37
N LEU A 209 4.84 4.45 -4.82
CA LEU A 209 4.23 4.51 -3.50
C LEU A 209 5.29 4.21 -2.44
N ALA A 210 5.72 5.27 -1.77
CA ALA A 210 6.76 5.23 -0.74
C ALA A 210 6.22 4.93 0.67
N TRP A 211 4.90 5.02 0.85
CA TRP A 211 4.24 4.98 2.15
C TRP A 211 4.82 6.04 3.11
N GLN A 212 5.01 5.67 4.37
CA GLN A 212 5.70 6.46 5.40
C GLN A 212 6.93 5.66 5.87
N PRO A 213 8.10 5.84 5.25
CA PRO A 213 9.21 4.87 5.31
C PRO A 213 10.17 5.05 6.50
N GLY A 214 9.73 5.69 7.58
CA GLY A 214 10.54 5.89 8.78
C GLY A 214 11.70 6.88 8.60
N LEU A 215 12.64 6.85 9.56
CA LEU A 215 13.73 7.83 9.68
C LEU A 215 14.73 7.80 8.52
N GLU A 216 14.95 6.63 7.90
CA GLU A 216 15.79 6.44 6.72
C GLU A 216 15.03 6.67 5.40
N GLY A 217 13.82 7.24 5.47
CA GLY A 217 12.90 7.25 4.37
C GLY A 217 13.43 7.86 3.07
N GLY A 218 14.07 9.04 3.12
CA GLY A 218 14.66 9.67 1.94
C GLY A 218 15.77 8.83 1.29
N ASN A 219 16.55 8.13 2.12
CA ASN A 219 17.58 7.20 1.68
C ASN A 219 16.98 5.95 1.01
N ALA A 220 15.95 5.35 1.60
CA ALA A 220 15.25 4.20 1.05
C ALA A 220 14.53 4.54 -0.27
N ILE A 221 13.83 5.68 -0.32
CA ILE A 221 13.16 6.18 -1.53
C ILE A 221 14.18 6.33 -2.66
N THR A 222 15.34 6.92 -2.35
CA THR A 222 16.41 7.11 -3.34
C THR A 222 17.03 5.79 -3.81
N ASP A 223 17.20 4.80 -2.93
CA ASP A 223 17.69 3.47 -3.31
C ASP A 223 16.79 2.81 -4.36
N VAL A 224 15.47 2.94 -4.21
CA VAL A 224 14.51 2.42 -5.20
C VAL A 224 14.54 3.26 -6.47
N LEU A 225 14.41 4.59 -6.36
CA LEU A 225 14.40 5.49 -7.52
C LEU A 225 15.65 5.36 -8.40
N SER A 226 16.82 5.11 -7.81
CA SER A 226 18.09 4.94 -8.53
C SER A 226 18.32 3.52 -9.07
N GLY A 227 17.45 2.56 -8.76
CA GLY A 227 17.61 1.16 -9.14
C GLY A 227 18.71 0.43 -8.36
N LYS A 228 19.28 1.05 -7.32
CA LYS A 228 20.17 0.36 -6.37
C LYS A 228 19.44 -0.78 -5.66
N VAL A 229 18.15 -0.60 -5.42
CA VAL A 229 17.22 -1.67 -5.04
C VAL A 229 16.08 -1.71 -6.05
N THR A 230 15.83 -2.88 -6.62
CA THR A 230 14.69 -3.10 -7.51
C THR A 230 13.39 -3.12 -6.72
N ALA A 231 12.41 -2.31 -7.13
CA ALA A 231 11.08 -2.30 -6.53
C ALA A 231 10.45 -3.70 -6.54
N SER A 232 9.92 -4.13 -5.39
CA SER A 232 9.37 -5.47 -5.19
C SER A 232 8.25 -5.54 -4.16
N GLY A 233 7.77 -4.40 -3.67
CA GLY A 233 6.56 -4.33 -2.85
C GLY A 233 5.31 -4.53 -3.70
N LYS A 234 4.24 -5.03 -3.07
CA LYS A 234 2.91 -5.19 -3.66
C LYS A 234 1.85 -4.64 -2.71
N LEU A 235 0.76 -4.12 -3.27
CA LEU A 235 -0.32 -3.50 -2.52
C LEU A 235 -0.99 -4.50 -1.56
N ALA A 236 -1.09 -4.12 -0.28
CA ALA A 236 -1.86 -4.87 0.72
C ALA A 236 -3.34 -4.41 0.79
N THR A 237 -3.73 -3.45 -0.03
CA THR A 237 -5.09 -2.90 -0.11
C THR A 237 -5.42 -2.53 -1.55
N THR A 238 -6.69 -2.59 -1.92
CA THR A 238 -7.16 -2.12 -3.24
C THR A 238 -7.13 -0.59 -3.28
N PHE A 239 -6.67 0.00 -4.37
CA PHE A 239 -6.86 1.43 -4.67
C PHE A 239 -8.13 1.57 -5.51
N PRO A 240 -9.21 2.16 -4.96
CA PRO A 240 -10.45 2.41 -5.72
C PRO A 240 -10.21 3.43 -6.85
N VAL A 241 -11.07 3.42 -7.86
CA VAL A 241 -11.11 4.51 -8.85
C VAL A 241 -11.63 5.79 -8.18
N ASP A 242 -12.72 5.68 -7.43
CA ASP A 242 -13.28 6.76 -6.62
C ASP A 242 -13.67 6.26 -5.21
N TYR A 243 -13.79 7.15 -4.22
CA TYR A 243 -14.19 6.76 -2.87
C TYR A 243 -15.57 6.08 -2.84
N LYS A 244 -16.50 6.51 -3.72
CA LYS A 244 -17.84 5.92 -3.81
C LYS A 244 -17.85 4.44 -4.19
N ASP A 245 -16.75 3.94 -4.77
CA ASP A 245 -16.62 2.53 -5.17
C ASP A 245 -16.21 1.64 -3.99
N VAL A 246 -15.86 2.22 -2.84
CA VAL A 246 -15.58 1.46 -1.62
C VAL A 246 -16.89 0.90 -1.07
N PRO A 247 -17.00 -0.42 -0.81
CA PRO A 247 -18.26 -1.04 -0.44
C PRO A 247 -18.85 -0.50 0.87
N SER A 248 -17.99 -0.06 1.80
CA SER A 248 -18.39 0.55 3.07
C SER A 248 -18.59 2.06 3.02
N ALA A 249 -18.33 2.74 1.89
CA ALA A 249 -18.36 4.22 1.81
C ALA A 249 -19.71 4.83 2.20
N LYS A 250 -20.81 4.13 1.90
CA LYS A 250 -22.16 4.59 2.22
C LYS A 250 -22.44 4.57 3.73
N ASN A 251 -21.85 3.63 4.45
CA ASN A 251 -22.19 3.35 5.85
C ASN A 251 -21.13 3.85 6.84
N PHE A 252 -19.96 4.26 6.37
CA PHE A 252 -18.88 4.82 7.18
C PHE A 252 -18.91 6.37 7.19
N PRO A 253 -18.73 7.06 8.33
CA PRO A 253 -18.35 6.56 9.66
C PRO A 253 -19.54 6.14 10.55
N GLY A 254 -20.73 5.99 9.96
CA GLY A 254 -21.94 5.59 10.67
C GLY A 254 -22.77 6.75 11.18
N THR A 255 -23.66 6.45 12.12
CA THR A 255 -24.54 7.44 12.76
C THR A 255 -24.12 7.62 14.22
N GLU A 256 -23.75 8.84 14.57
CA GLU A 256 -23.45 9.23 15.96
C GLU A 256 -24.73 9.57 16.73
N ASP A 257 -24.86 9.05 17.96
CA ASP A 257 -25.90 9.42 18.91
C ASP A 257 -25.37 10.50 19.87
N LEU A 258 -25.45 11.76 19.43
CA LEU A 258 -24.99 12.91 20.20
C LEU A 258 -25.74 13.08 21.53
N SER A 259 -26.95 12.52 21.66
CA SER A 259 -27.74 12.59 22.91
C SER A 259 -27.14 11.75 24.03
N LYS A 260 -26.34 10.72 23.67
CA LYS A 260 -25.63 9.84 24.61
C LYS A 260 -24.15 10.21 24.72
N ALA A 261 -23.75 11.37 24.23
CA ALA A 261 -22.37 11.80 24.35
C ALA A 261 -21.98 11.99 25.83
N THR A 262 -20.88 11.38 26.25
CA THR A 262 -20.36 11.49 27.62
C THR A 262 -18.96 12.06 27.63
N GLY A 263 -18.55 12.64 28.76
CA GLY A 263 -17.25 13.28 28.90
C GLY A 263 -17.18 14.65 28.21
N GLU A 264 -16.06 15.34 28.39
CA GLU A 264 -15.83 16.67 27.86
C GLU A 264 -14.50 16.77 27.13
N GLY A 265 -14.39 17.77 26.26
CA GLY A 265 -13.16 18.04 25.52
C GLY A 265 -12.72 16.86 24.66
N TYR A 266 -11.44 16.49 24.76
CA TYR A 266 -10.82 15.45 23.94
C TYR A 266 -11.30 14.04 24.28
N PHE A 267 -11.73 13.78 25.51
CA PHE A 267 -12.22 12.48 25.95
C PHE A 267 -13.74 12.35 25.79
N ARG A 268 -14.35 13.24 25.00
CA ARG A 268 -15.77 13.14 24.67
C ARG A 268 -15.99 11.85 23.87
N GLN A 269 -16.81 10.98 24.41
CA GLN A 269 -17.23 9.73 23.79
C GLN A 269 -18.60 9.93 23.19
N VAL A 270 -18.73 9.72 21.89
CA VAL A 270 -20.02 9.75 21.19
C VAL A 270 -20.29 8.34 20.70
N PRO A 271 -21.30 7.64 21.25
CA PRO A 271 -21.69 6.34 20.71
C PRO A 271 -22.04 6.47 19.24
N ALA A 272 -21.52 5.57 18.40
CA ALA A 272 -21.82 5.53 16.98
C ALA A 272 -22.20 4.11 16.56
N GLU A 273 -23.12 4.01 15.59
CA GLU A 273 -23.49 2.75 14.95
C GLU A 273 -23.04 2.75 13.49
N VAL A 274 -22.33 1.69 13.09
CA VAL A 274 -21.91 1.43 11.71
C VAL A 274 -22.41 0.04 11.31
N ILE A 275 -23.21 -0.05 10.24
CA ILE A 275 -23.74 -1.31 9.73
C ILE A 275 -22.84 -1.83 8.61
N TYR A 276 -22.28 -3.03 8.82
CA TYR A 276 -21.35 -3.69 7.90
C TYR A 276 -22.15 -4.47 6.85
N GLU A 277 -22.93 -3.75 6.04
CA GLU A 277 -23.72 -4.34 4.94
C GLU A 277 -22.84 -4.99 3.86
N ASP A 278 -21.56 -4.64 3.80
CA ASP A 278 -20.58 -5.27 2.92
C ASP A 278 -20.24 -6.72 3.31
N GLY A 279 -20.57 -7.14 4.54
CA GLY A 279 -20.42 -8.51 5.01
C GLY A 279 -18.99 -9.04 4.79
N ILE A 280 -18.88 -10.19 4.12
CA ILE A 280 -17.57 -10.78 3.76
C ILE A 280 -16.90 -10.09 2.55
N TYR A 281 -17.62 -9.22 1.83
CA TYR A 281 -17.15 -8.57 0.62
C TYR A 281 -16.43 -7.25 0.96
N VAL A 282 -15.31 -7.37 1.68
CA VAL A 282 -14.43 -6.24 2.02
C VAL A 282 -13.20 -6.23 1.10
N GLY A 283 -12.84 -5.06 0.59
CA GLY A 283 -11.67 -4.91 -0.30
C GLY A 283 -11.80 -5.77 -1.56
N TYR A 284 -10.71 -6.39 -2.02
CA TYR A 284 -10.71 -7.16 -3.28
C TYR A 284 -11.77 -8.26 -3.36
N ARG A 285 -12.27 -8.78 -2.23
CA ARG A 285 -13.39 -9.73 -2.23
C ARG A 285 -14.63 -9.13 -2.89
N TYR A 286 -14.89 -7.84 -2.71
CA TYR A 286 -15.95 -7.11 -3.39
C TYR A 286 -15.60 -6.84 -4.85
N TYR A 287 -14.50 -6.13 -5.11
CA TYR A 287 -14.10 -5.72 -6.46
C TYR A 287 -14.03 -6.91 -7.43
N ASP A 288 -13.39 -8.01 -7.03
CA ASP A 288 -13.20 -9.18 -7.90
C ASP A 288 -14.51 -9.97 -8.09
N THR A 289 -15.38 -10.00 -7.08
CA THR A 289 -16.66 -10.74 -7.13
C THR A 289 -17.71 -10.02 -7.96
N PHE A 290 -17.85 -8.71 -7.74
CA PHE A 290 -18.84 -7.86 -8.41
C PHE A 290 -18.31 -7.17 -9.66
N LYS A 291 -17.06 -7.44 -10.06
CA LYS A 291 -16.43 -6.95 -11.30
C LYS A 291 -16.35 -5.43 -11.36
N ILE A 292 -16.00 -4.82 -10.24
CA ILE A 292 -15.73 -3.39 -10.14
C ILE A 292 -14.24 -3.19 -10.37
N GLU A 293 -13.89 -2.38 -11.36
CA GLU A 293 -12.50 -2.14 -11.73
C GLU A 293 -11.83 -1.18 -10.73
N PRO A 294 -10.75 -1.60 -10.04
CA PRO A 294 -9.99 -0.70 -9.18
C PRO A 294 -8.97 0.11 -9.98
N ALA A 295 -8.53 1.26 -9.44
CA ALA A 295 -7.39 1.97 -10.00
C ALA A 295 -6.12 1.12 -9.93
N TYR A 296 -5.86 0.47 -8.80
CA TYR A 296 -4.87 -0.59 -8.68
C TYR A 296 -5.41 -1.74 -7.82
N PRO A 297 -5.34 -3.00 -8.30
CA PRO A 297 -5.93 -4.13 -7.60
C PRO A 297 -5.09 -4.57 -6.40
N PHE A 298 -5.70 -5.33 -5.49
CA PHE A 298 -4.99 -5.95 -4.38
C PHE A 298 -3.83 -6.82 -4.90
N GLY A 299 -2.70 -6.73 -4.20
CA GLY A 299 -1.50 -7.45 -4.58
C GLY A 299 -0.81 -6.90 -5.82
N PHE A 300 -1.16 -5.73 -6.36
CA PHE A 300 -0.46 -5.14 -7.50
C PHE A 300 0.87 -4.50 -7.11
N GLY A 301 1.87 -4.59 -7.99
CA GLY A 301 3.14 -3.89 -7.87
C GLY A 301 4.08 -4.26 -9.02
N LEU A 302 4.65 -3.25 -9.66
CA LEU A 302 5.60 -3.41 -10.75
C LEU A 302 7.03 -3.62 -10.23
N SER A 303 7.92 -4.01 -11.15
CA SER A 303 9.35 -4.15 -10.91
C SER A 303 10.15 -3.51 -12.06
N TYR A 304 11.46 -3.38 -11.91
CA TYR A 304 12.36 -2.98 -13.00
C TYR A 304 12.77 -4.16 -13.89
N THR A 305 12.38 -5.37 -13.51
CA THR A 305 12.56 -6.59 -14.30
C THR A 305 11.21 -7.28 -14.55
N THR A 306 11.21 -8.34 -15.34
CA THR A 306 10.02 -9.15 -15.62
C THR A 306 10.17 -10.55 -15.06
N PHE A 307 9.04 -11.17 -14.68
CA PHE A 307 9.01 -12.52 -14.15
C PHE A 307 8.00 -13.38 -14.90
N THR A 308 8.35 -14.65 -15.09
CA THR A 308 7.44 -15.68 -15.61
C THR A 308 7.10 -16.69 -14.53
N TYR A 309 5.87 -17.19 -14.62
CA TYR A 309 5.26 -18.15 -13.70
C TYR A 309 4.98 -19.41 -14.50
N SER A 310 5.49 -20.55 -14.05
CA SER A 310 5.35 -21.79 -14.81
C SER A 310 5.29 -23.02 -13.89
N ASN A 311 4.85 -24.14 -14.47
CA ASN A 311 4.92 -25.45 -13.84
C ASN A 311 4.19 -25.50 -12.49
N LEU A 312 2.97 -24.91 -12.42
CA LEU A 312 2.12 -25.05 -11.25
C LEU A 312 1.73 -26.52 -11.08
N LYS A 313 2.13 -27.11 -9.96
CA LYS A 313 1.87 -28.52 -9.63
C LYS A 313 1.22 -28.64 -8.25
N LEU A 314 0.16 -29.43 -8.19
CA LEU A 314 -0.45 -29.85 -6.94
C LEU A 314 0.05 -31.25 -6.57
N SER A 315 0.33 -31.45 -5.29
CA SER A 315 0.73 -32.76 -4.74
C SER A 315 -0.32 -33.86 -4.94
N SER A 316 -1.60 -33.50 -5.08
CA SER A 316 -2.71 -34.42 -5.30
C SER A 316 -3.88 -33.69 -5.97
N PRO A 317 -4.63 -34.33 -6.88
CA PRO A 317 -5.90 -33.80 -7.39
C PRO A 317 -7.06 -33.95 -6.39
N LEU A 318 -6.85 -34.65 -5.29
CA LEU A 318 -7.83 -34.83 -4.21
C LEU A 318 -7.31 -34.21 -2.91
N PHE A 319 -8.19 -33.50 -2.21
CA PHE A 319 -7.90 -32.99 -0.87
C PHE A 319 -8.04 -34.11 0.16
N ASN A 320 -6.93 -34.45 0.82
CA ASN A 320 -6.90 -35.40 1.93
C ASN A 320 -6.09 -34.80 3.09
N GLY A 321 -6.73 -33.93 3.87
CA GLY A 321 -6.13 -33.20 4.98
C GLY A 321 -5.19 -32.06 4.58
N LYS A 322 -4.51 -32.14 3.43
CA LYS A 322 -3.72 -31.03 2.85
C LYS A 322 -3.51 -31.19 1.35
N VAL A 323 -3.24 -30.07 0.68
CA VAL A 323 -2.70 -30.03 -0.69
C VAL A 323 -1.54 -29.05 -0.72
N THR A 324 -0.37 -29.52 -1.15
CA THR A 324 0.78 -28.65 -1.45
C THR A 324 0.73 -28.21 -2.91
N ALA A 325 0.84 -26.90 -3.15
CA ALA A 325 1.02 -26.30 -4.46
C ALA A 325 2.46 -25.81 -4.63
N SER A 326 3.08 -26.07 -5.78
CA SER A 326 4.44 -25.57 -6.10
C SER A 326 4.44 -24.88 -7.46
N ILE A 327 5.22 -23.80 -7.59
CA ILE A 327 5.32 -23.02 -8.83
C ILE A 327 6.74 -22.51 -9.05
N VAL A 328 7.19 -22.47 -10.30
CA VAL A 328 8.50 -21.93 -10.67
C VAL A 328 8.34 -20.47 -11.08
N ILE A 329 9.09 -19.60 -10.40
CA ILE A 329 9.22 -18.18 -10.74
C ILE A 329 10.60 -17.95 -11.34
N LYS A 330 10.65 -17.36 -12.54
CA LYS A 330 11.90 -17.05 -13.25
C LYS A 330 12.00 -15.56 -13.53
N ASN A 331 13.14 -14.96 -13.24
CA ASN A 331 13.48 -13.61 -13.70
C ASN A 331 13.85 -13.67 -15.18
N THR A 332 13.07 -13.00 -16.03
CA THR A 332 13.24 -12.98 -17.49
C THR A 332 13.69 -11.62 -18.02
N GLY A 333 13.83 -10.61 -17.15
CA GLY A 333 14.31 -9.29 -17.55
C GLY A 333 15.82 -9.11 -17.36
N GLY A 334 16.28 -7.88 -17.58
CA GLY A 334 17.71 -7.55 -17.65
C GLY A 334 18.37 -7.17 -16.32
N VAL A 335 17.62 -7.08 -15.21
CA VAL A 335 18.17 -6.69 -13.90
C VAL A 335 17.73 -7.65 -12.80
N ALA A 336 18.50 -7.71 -11.71
CA ALA A 336 18.14 -8.53 -10.55
C ALA A 336 16.87 -8.00 -9.88
N GLY A 337 16.05 -8.90 -9.35
CA GLY A 337 14.80 -8.52 -8.69
C GLY A 337 14.22 -9.64 -7.83
N LYS A 338 13.19 -9.30 -7.06
CA LYS A 338 12.38 -10.24 -6.26
C LYS A 338 10.94 -10.20 -6.73
N GLU A 339 10.27 -11.34 -6.72
CA GLU A 339 8.85 -11.43 -7.07
C GLU A 339 8.03 -12.04 -5.94
N ILE A 340 6.79 -11.58 -5.79
CA ILE A 340 5.82 -12.14 -4.85
C ILE A 340 4.77 -12.93 -5.65
N ALA A 341 4.74 -14.25 -5.46
CA ALA A 341 3.66 -15.10 -5.95
C ALA A 341 2.56 -15.21 -4.90
N GLN A 342 1.31 -14.98 -5.33
CA GLN A 342 0.12 -14.95 -4.49
C GLN A 342 -0.77 -16.13 -4.88
N LEU A 343 -1.10 -16.99 -3.91
CA LEU A 343 -1.99 -18.12 -4.07
C LEU A 343 -3.37 -17.76 -3.53
N TYR A 344 -4.34 -17.74 -4.43
CA TYR A 344 -5.76 -17.57 -4.14
C TYR A 344 -6.51 -18.88 -4.35
N LEU A 345 -7.59 -19.08 -3.60
CA LEU A 345 -8.56 -20.14 -3.85
C LEU A 345 -9.88 -19.54 -4.34
N SER A 346 -10.47 -20.15 -5.36
CA SER A 346 -11.92 -20.10 -5.60
C SER A 346 -12.54 -21.35 -5.00
N ALA A 347 -13.47 -21.17 -4.06
CA ALA A 347 -14.26 -22.25 -3.51
C ALA A 347 -15.40 -22.64 -4.48
N PRO A 348 -15.90 -23.89 -4.41
CA PRO A 348 -17.06 -24.29 -5.19
C PRO A 348 -18.30 -23.47 -4.79
N VAL A 349 -19.24 -23.35 -5.72
CA VAL A 349 -20.57 -22.80 -5.41
C VAL A 349 -21.25 -23.76 -4.44
N GLY A 350 -21.64 -23.24 -3.28
CA GLY A 350 -22.31 -23.98 -2.21
C GLY A 350 -23.52 -23.22 -1.68
N LYS A 351 -23.93 -23.52 -0.45
CA LYS A 351 -25.06 -22.83 0.19
C LYS A 351 -24.69 -21.45 0.73
N LEU A 352 -23.45 -21.30 1.21
CA LEU A 352 -22.95 -20.05 1.75
C LEU A 352 -22.41 -19.17 0.62
N ALA A 353 -22.67 -17.87 0.71
CA ALA A 353 -22.05 -16.86 -0.15
C ALA A 353 -20.52 -16.93 -0.02
N LYS A 354 -19.81 -16.77 -1.14
CA LYS A 354 -18.34 -16.82 -1.18
C LYS A 354 -17.77 -15.77 -2.13
N PRO A 355 -16.64 -15.12 -1.76
CA PRO A 355 -15.88 -14.32 -2.70
C PRO A 355 -15.41 -15.16 -3.89
N SER A 356 -15.28 -14.54 -5.06
CA SER A 356 -14.80 -15.21 -6.26
C SER A 356 -13.39 -15.78 -6.12
N ILE A 357 -12.54 -15.10 -5.35
CA ILE A 357 -11.20 -15.54 -4.95
C ILE A 357 -10.88 -15.06 -3.54
N GLU A 358 -10.03 -15.81 -2.84
CA GLU A 358 -9.49 -15.43 -1.53
C GLU A 358 -8.01 -15.81 -1.40
N LEU A 359 -7.16 -14.87 -0.98
CA LEU A 359 -5.75 -15.11 -0.71
C LEU A 359 -5.61 -16.10 0.46
N LYS A 360 -4.89 -17.20 0.26
CA LYS A 360 -4.60 -18.19 1.30
C LYS A 360 -3.12 -18.30 1.64
N ALA A 361 -2.24 -17.99 0.68
CA ALA A 361 -0.80 -17.95 0.92
C ALA A 361 -0.10 -17.01 -0.06
N PHE A 362 1.09 -16.54 0.30
CA PHE A 362 1.99 -15.83 -0.60
C PHE A 362 3.44 -16.11 -0.19
N ALA A 363 4.36 -15.96 -1.14
CA ALA A 363 5.78 -16.12 -0.89
C ALA A 363 6.56 -15.17 -1.80
N LYS A 364 7.63 -14.59 -1.24
CA LYS A 364 8.56 -13.74 -1.97
C LYS A 364 9.80 -14.56 -2.33
N THR A 365 10.28 -14.42 -3.56
CA THR A 365 11.53 -15.06 -3.96
C THR A 365 12.71 -14.45 -3.19
N ARG A 366 13.83 -15.17 -3.14
CA ARG A 366 15.13 -14.55 -2.94
C ARG A 366 15.40 -13.55 -4.07
N LEU A 367 16.48 -12.78 -3.95
CA LEU A 367 16.95 -11.97 -5.08
C LEU A 367 17.35 -12.91 -6.24
N LEU A 368 16.69 -12.79 -7.38
CA LEU A 368 16.96 -13.56 -8.59
C LEU A 368 17.74 -12.71 -9.58
N GLN A 369 18.90 -13.19 -10.01
CA GLN A 369 19.63 -12.61 -11.14
C GLN A 369 18.86 -12.85 -12.46
N PRO A 370 19.13 -12.07 -13.53
CA PRO A 370 18.58 -12.36 -14.86
C PRO A 370 18.76 -13.82 -15.26
N GLY A 371 17.67 -14.48 -15.67
CA GLY A 371 17.64 -15.89 -16.04
C GLY A 371 17.50 -16.89 -14.88
N GLU A 372 17.73 -16.49 -13.63
CA GLU A 372 17.58 -17.37 -12.47
C GLU A 372 16.12 -17.68 -12.16
N SER A 373 15.90 -18.84 -11.56
CA SER A 373 14.58 -19.31 -11.13
C SER A 373 14.58 -19.76 -9.68
N GLN A 374 13.42 -19.71 -9.03
CA GLN A 374 13.16 -20.32 -7.74
C GLN A 374 11.79 -21.01 -7.77
N THR A 375 11.72 -22.20 -7.18
CA THR A 375 10.45 -22.87 -6.90
C THR A 375 9.90 -22.38 -5.56
N LEU A 376 8.69 -21.87 -5.56
CA LEU A 376 7.94 -21.51 -4.37
C LEU A 376 6.92 -22.60 -4.06
N THR A 377 6.68 -22.86 -2.77
CA THR A 377 5.78 -23.92 -2.29
C THR A 377 4.82 -23.37 -1.26
N PHE A 378 3.55 -23.76 -1.37
CA PHE A 378 2.45 -23.33 -0.53
C PHE A 378 1.70 -24.54 0.00
N GLU A 379 1.35 -24.52 1.27
CA GLU A 379 0.52 -25.56 1.88
C GLU A 379 -0.90 -25.04 2.06
N VAL A 380 -1.88 -25.76 1.53
CA VAL A 380 -3.31 -25.50 1.69
C VAL A 380 -3.88 -26.52 2.68
N LYS A 381 -4.42 -26.03 3.79
CA LYS A 381 -4.96 -26.78 4.94
C LYS A 381 -6.47 -26.63 5.03
N PRO A 382 -7.17 -27.46 5.85
CA PRO A 382 -8.63 -27.42 5.95
C PRO A 382 -9.18 -26.02 6.28
N LYS A 383 -8.51 -25.28 7.18
CA LYS A 383 -8.90 -23.92 7.57
C LYS A 383 -8.82 -22.91 6.42
N ASP A 384 -7.97 -23.16 5.42
CA ASP A 384 -7.86 -22.30 4.24
C ASP A 384 -9.07 -22.48 3.30
N LEU A 385 -9.76 -23.62 3.35
CA LEU A 385 -10.95 -23.90 2.54
C LEU A 385 -12.24 -23.40 3.20
N ALA A 386 -12.20 -23.08 4.49
CA ALA A 386 -13.39 -22.96 5.32
C ALA A 386 -14.14 -21.64 5.11
N SER A 387 -15.47 -21.72 5.18
CA SER A 387 -16.39 -20.60 5.37
C SER A 387 -17.13 -20.81 6.70
N PHE A 388 -17.52 -19.72 7.37
CA PHE A 388 -18.26 -19.82 8.63
C PHE A 388 -19.77 -19.92 8.37
N ASP A 389 -20.41 -21.00 8.82
CA ASP A 389 -21.86 -21.17 8.82
C ASP A 389 -22.43 -20.72 10.17
N THR A 390 -23.02 -19.52 10.19
CA THR A 390 -23.61 -18.93 11.40
C THR A 390 -24.81 -19.70 11.93
N SER A 391 -25.50 -20.48 11.08
CA SER A 391 -26.66 -21.28 11.48
C SER A 391 -26.27 -22.58 12.19
N ARG A 392 -25.06 -23.08 11.92
CA ARG A 392 -24.51 -24.32 12.49
C ARG A 392 -23.45 -24.09 13.57
N GLU A 393 -22.94 -22.88 13.69
CA GLU A 393 -21.80 -22.54 14.58
C GLU A 393 -20.53 -23.32 14.18
N GLU A 394 -20.33 -23.49 12.87
CA GLU A 394 -19.29 -24.36 12.31
C GLU A 394 -18.51 -23.66 11.21
N TRP A 395 -17.19 -23.85 11.21
CA TRP A 395 -16.35 -23.62 10.05
C TRP A 395 -16.42 -24.84 9.15
N ILE A 396 -16.94 -24.67 7.93
CA ILE A 396 -17.15 -25.77 6.99
C ILE A 396 -16.40 -25.52 5.68
N ALA A 397 -15.89 -26.57 5.07
CA ALA A 397 -15.40 -26.56 3.70
C ALA A 397 -16.37 -27.37 2.82
N ASP A 398 -17.04 -26.70 1.89
CA ASP A 398 -18.00 -27.32 0.96
C ASP A 398 -17.33 -28.37 0.07
N SER A 399 -17.98 -29.52 -0.13
CA SER A 399 -17.52 -30.48 -1.14
C SER A 399 -17.57 -29.86 -2.53
N GLY A 400 -16.59 -30.16 -3.37
CA GLY A 400 -16.58 -29.69 -4.75
C GLY A 400 -15.18 -29.50 -5.30
N SER A 401 -15.11 -28.88 -6.47
CA SER A 401 -13.85 -28.50 -7.11
C SER A 401 -13.40 -27.14 -6.58
N TYR A 402 -12.23 -27.11 -5.95
CA TYR A 402 -11.55 -25.88 -5.58
C TYR A 402 -10.54 -25.53 -6.68
N THR A 403 -10.50 -24.26 -7.05
CA THR A 403 -9.53 -23.75 -8.04
C THR A 403 -8.41 -23.01 -7.34
N VAL A 404 -7.20 -23.53 -7.44
CA VAL A 404 -5.96 -22.87 -7.04
C VAL A 404 -5.55 -21.91 -8.15
N ARG A 405 -5.41 -20.63 -7.81
CA ARG A 405 -5.00 -19.57 -8.74
C ARG A 405 -3.72 -18.95 -8.21
N VAL A 406 -2.65 -18.98 -9.00
CA VAL A 406 -1.40 -18.32 -8.64
C VAL A 406 -1.16 -17.15 -9.59
N GLY A 407 -1.02 -15.96 -9.01
CA GLY A 407 -0.90 -14.71 -9.74
C GLY A 407 0.17 -13.77 -9.19
N SER A 408 0.41 -12.72 -9.97
CA SER A 408 1.21 -11.56 -9.57
C SER A 408 0.36 -10.51 -8.84
N SER A 409 -0.97 -10.53 -8.99
CA SER A 409 -1.97 -9.74 -8.24
C SER A 409 -3.33 -10.47 -8.24
N SER A 410 -4.36 -9.89 -7.62
CA SER A 410 -5.69 -10.51 -7.55
C SER A 410 -6.37 -10.66 -8.92
N VAL A 411 -6.02 -9.80 -9.87
CA VAL A 411 -6.58 -9.81 -11.24
C VAL A 411 -5.62 -10.35 -12.30
N ASP A 412 -4.32 -10.45 -11.99
CA ASP A 412 -3.29 -10.97 -12.91
C ASP A 412 -2.89 -12.41 -12.53
N ILE A 413 -3.80 -13.34 -12.81
CA ILE A 413 -3.63 -14.78 -12.54
C ILE A 413 -2.82 -15.41 -13.67
N LYS A 414 -1.70 -16.05 -13.32
CA LYS A 414 -0.74 -16.60 -14.28
C LYS A 414 -0.89 -18.10 -14.52
N GLN A 415 -1.28 -18.84 -13.48
CA GLN A 415 -1.43 -20.30 -13.53
C GLN A 415 -2.63 -20.72 -12.69
N VAL A 416 -3.31 -21.77 -13.13
CA VAL A 416 -4.49 -22.33 -12.47
C VAL A 416 -4.36 -23.84 -12.39
N ALA A 417 -4.77 -24.42 -11.26
CA ALA A 417 -4.90 -25.86 -11.07
C ALA A 417 -6.15 -26.14 -10.22
N ASN A 418 -6.64 -27.37 -10.22
CA ASN A 418 -7.83 -27.75 -9.44
C ASN A 418 -7.54 -28.97 -8.58
N PHE A 419 -8.15 -29.00 -7.40
CA PHE A 419 -8.29 -30.21 -6.60
C PHE A 419 -9.74 -30.37 -6.15
N LYS A 420 -10.14 -31.60 -5.83
CA LYS A 420 -11.50 -31.91 -5.38
C LYS A 420 -11.52 -32.25 -3.89
N LEU A 421 -12.45 -31.65 -3.16
CA LEU A 421 -12.87 -32.11 -1.84
C LEU A 421 -14.13 -32.97 -2.01
N ASN A 422 -14.04 -34.27 -1.70
CA ASN A 422 -15.11 -35.22 -2.04
C ASN A 422 -16.36 -35.12 -1.19
N LYS A 423 -16.22 -34.70 0.08
CA LYS A 423 -17.31 -34.56 1.05
C LYS A 423 -17.09 -33.28 1.84
N GLU A 424 -18.19 -32.66 2.28
CA GLU A 424 -18.12 -31.52 3.18
C GLU A 424 -17.26 -31.89 4.40
N LEU A 425 -16.42 -30.95 4.81
CA LEU A 425 -15.60 -31.11 6.00
C LEU A 425 -16.03 -30.06 7.03
N VAL A 426 -16.46 -30.53 8.21
CA VAL A 426 -16.54 -29.67 9.40
C VAL A 426 -15.11 -29.51 9.92
N VAL A 427 -14.55 -28.32 9.71
CA VAL A 427 -13.17 -27.98 10.05
C VAL A 427 -13.04 -27.68 11.54
N GLU A 428 -14.00 -26.94 12.09
CA GLU A 428 -14.00 -26.50 13.48
C GLU A 428 -15.44 -26.23 13.91
N LYS A 429 -15.86 -26.77 15.06
CA LYS A 429 -17.12 -26.41 15.70
C LYS A 429 -16.83 -25.43 16.82
N VAL A 430 -17.58 -24.34 16.87
CA VAL A 430 -17.43 -23.28 17.88
C VAL A 430 -18.77 -23.05 18.59
N THR A 431 -18.82 -22.02 19.42
CA THR A 431 -20.03 -21.58 20.10
C THR A 431 -20.45 -20.22 19.58
N LYS A 432 -21.75 -19.96 19.50
CA LYS A 432 -22.29 -18.64 19.16
C LYS A 432 -21.78 -17.55 20.10
N ALA A 433 -21.17 -16.52 19.52
CA ALA A 433 -20.67 -15.34 20.21
C ALA A 433 -20.80 -14.10 19.33
N LEU A 434 -20.86 -12.91 19.95
CA LEU A 434 -20.89 -11.60 19.27
C LEU A 434 -21.93 -11.49 18.15
N THR A 435 -23.10 -12.10 18.33
CA THR A 435 -24.18 -12.05 17.32
C THR A 435 -24.75 -10.63 17.24
N PRO A 436 -24.97 -10.08 16.03
CA PRO A 436 -25.65 -8.81 15.85
C PRO A 436 -26.99 -8.78 16.58
N GLN A 437 -27.30 -7.66 17.22
CA GLN A 437 -28.58 -7.45 17.91
C GLN A 437 -29.71 -7.07 16.95
N ILE A 438 -29.36 -6.76 15.70
CA ILE A 438 -30.29 -6.44 14.61
C ILE A 438 -30.01 -7.34 13.42
N GLN A 439 -31.03 -7.54 12.58
CA GLN A 439 -30.83 -8.21 11.29
C GLN A 439 -30.05 -7.28 10.35
N ILE A 440 -28.96 -7.78 9.78
CA ILE A 440 -28.15 -7.05 8.81
C ILE A 440 -28.44 -7.62 7.42
N LYS A 441 -28.80 -6.75 6.47
CA LYS A 441 -28.96 -7.15 5.07
C LYS A 441 -27.62 -7.03 4.36
N GLU A 442 -26.86 -8.11 4.36
CA GLU A 442 -25.55 -8.16 3.71
C GLU A 442 -25.66 -8.16 2.18
N LEU A 443 -24.63 -7.66 1.50
CA LEU A 443 -24.41 -7.87 0.08
C LEU A 443 -24.43 -9.36 -0.24
N ASN A 444 -25.13 -9.73 -1.30
CA ASN A 444 -25.11 -11.09 -1.83
C ASN A 444 -25.00 -11.04 -3.35
N LYS A 445 -24.43 -12.09 -3.94
CA LYS A 445 -24.24 -12.24 -5.38
C LYS A 445 -25.47 -12.87 -6.04
#